data_AF-A0A183LUK4-F1
#
_entry.id   AF-A0A183LUK4-F1
#
_cell.length_a   1.000
_cell.length_b   1.000
_cell.length_c   1.000
_cell.angle_alpha   90.00
_cell.angle_beta   90.00
_cell.angle_gamma   90.00
#
_symmetry.space_group_name_H-M   'P 1'
#
loop_
_entity.id
_entity.type
_entity.pdbx_description
1 polymer ?
#
loop_
_entity_poly.entity_id
_entity_poly.type
_entity_poly.pdbx_seq_one_letter_code
_entity_poly.pdbx_strand_id
1 'polypeptide(L)'
;MPSCSRLRMRSLSSGSNIFSIDEKPEAPEADFVHRHIGPSEKDINHMLQFCGFNRIEDFISKVIPDSISLKRDLKLENETSEVELIRRLKLLMSKNEVWRSYIGQGYYGTVTPSTIQRNIFENPGWYTSYTPYQPEISQGRLESLFNYQTMISDLTGLARANASLLDEGTASAEAMCMAVR
;
A
#
# COMPACT_ATOMS: atom_id res chain seq x y z
N MET A 1 -10.83 -47.88 -13.38
CA MET A 1 -12.15 -47.68 -12.72
C MET A 1 -12.37 -48.87 -11.79
N PRO A 2 -12.81 -48.70 -10.53
CA PRO A 2 -13.98 -47.90 -10.17
C PRO A 2 -13.85 -46.96 -8.95
N SER A 3 -14.91 -46.16 -8.81
CA SER A 3 -15.51 -45.51 -7.63
C SER A 3 -14.77 -44.40 -6.87
N CYS A 4 -14.95 -43.20 -7.43
CA CYS A 4 -15.40 -41.98 -6.75
C CYS A 4 -15.78 -42.13 -5.26
N SER A 5 -14.87 -41.73 -4.38
CA SER A 5 -15.10 -41.60 -2.94
C SER A 5 -15.49 -40.15 -2.58
N ARG A 6 -16.81 -39.96 -2.44
CA ARG A 6 -17.51 -39.03 -1.52
C ARG A 6 -16.87 -37.65 -1.27
N LEU A 7 -17.31 -36.68 -2.08
CA LEU A 7 -17.58 -35.32 -1.61
C LEU A 7 -18.61 -35.38 -0.47
N ARG A 8 -18.17 -35.16 0.78
CA ARG A 8 -19.08 -34.88 1.90
C ARG A 8 -19.54 -33.42 1.77
N MET A 9 -20.77 -33.22 1.27
CA MET A 9 -21.55 -32.04 1.60
C MET A 9 -21.74 -32.03 3.12
N ARG A 10 -21.18 -31.03 3.81
CA ARG A 10 -21.64 -30.71 5.16
C ARG A 10 -22.93 -29.91 5.02
N SER A 11 -23.98 -30.48 5.62
CA SER A 11 -25.32 -29.97 5.72
C SER A 11 -25.36 -28.57 6.32
N LEU A 12 -26.13 -27.69 5.69
CA LEU A 12 -26.71 -26.50 6.30
C LEU A 12 -27.64 -26.96 7.43
N SER A 13 -27.27 -26.70 8.68
CA SER A 13 -28.19 -26.72 9.82
C SER A 13 -28.21 -25.34 10.45
N SER A 14 -29.40 -24.74 10.38
CA SER A 14 -29.86 -23.54 11.06
C SER A 14 -29.53 -23.54 12.56
N GLY A 15 -29.10 -22.40 13.09
CA GLY A 15 -29.06 -22.17 14.53
C GLY A 15 -28.24 -20.96 14.95
N SER A 16 -28.90 -19.80 15.03
CA SER A 16 -28.72 -18.76 16.07
C SER A 16 -27.32 -18.20 16.34
N ASN A 17 -26.98 -17.11 15.64
CA ASN A 17 -26.79 -15.76 16.18
C ASN A 17 -25.96 -14.96 15.16
N ILE A 18 -26.69 -14.30 14.28
CA ILE A 18 -26.15 -13.21 13.47
C ILE A 18 -25.84 -12.14 14.52
N PHE A 19 -24.57 -11.99 14.89
CA PHE A 19 -24.12 -10.88 15.71
C PHE A 19 -24.65 -9.60 15.06
N SER A 20 -25.47 -8.88 15.81
CA SER A 20 -26.00 -7.57 15.46
C SER A 20 -24.88 -6.69 14.93
N ILE A 21 -25.07 -6.19 13.70
CA ILE A 21 -24.18 -5.24 13.03
C ILE A 21 -24.11 -3.89 13.80
N ASP A 22 -24.93 -3.74 14.85
CA ASP A 22 -25.09 -2.53 15.66
C ASP A 22 -24.42 -2.57 17.05
N GLU A 23 -23.74 -3.66 17.44
CA GLU A 23 -22.88 -3.60 18.63
C GLU A 23 -21.53 -3.00 18.23
N LYS A 24 -21.35 -1.70 18.53
CA LYS A 24 -20.03 -1.08 18.60
C LYS A 24 -19.25 -1.86 19.68
N PRO A 25 -18.24 -2.66 19.32
CA PRO A 25 -17.28 -3.10 20.32
C PRO A 25 -16.69 -1.81 20.91
N GLU A 26 -16.42 -1.77 22.22
CA GLU A 26 -15.53 -0.76 22.79
C GLU A 26 -14.18 -0.88 22.09
N ALA A 27 -14.05 -0.22 20.95
CA ALA A 27 -12.83 -0.12 20.21
C ALA A 27 -11.89 0.75 21.05
N PRO A 28 -10.59 0.41 21.13
CA PRO A 28 -9.62 1.36 21.66
C PRO A 28 -9.80 2.70 20.94
N GLU A 29 -9.64 3.81 21.66
CA GLU A 29 -9.79 5.17 21.12
C GLU A 29 -9.05 5.31 19.78
N ALA A 30 -9.55 6.17 18.90
CA ALA A 30 -9.01 6.39 17.57
C ALA A 30 -7.63 7.08 17.63
N ASP A 31 -6.61 6.32 18.02
CA ASP A 31 -5.26 6.81 18.35
C ASP A 31 -4.27 6.64 17.18
N PHE A 32 -4.76 6.59 15.93
CA PHE A 32 -3.87 6.51 14.77
C PHE A 32 -3.14 7.84 14.55
N VAL A 33 -3.82 8.97 14.77
CA VAL A 33 -3.27 10.30 14.55
C VAL A 33 -2.02 10.54 15.39
N HIS A 34 -2.03 10.17 16.68
CA HIS A 34 -0.87 10.36 17.56
C HIS A 34 0.30 9.41 17.26
N ARG A 35 0.07 8.27 16.60
CA ARG A 35 1.16 7.39 16.12
C ARG A 35 1.70 7.81 14.77
N HIS A 36 0.89 8.45 13.95
CA HIS A 36 1.26 8.90 12.61
C HIS A 36 1.97 10.27 12.64
N ILE A 37 1.48 11.21 13.44
CA ILE A 37 2.04 12.55 13.60
C ILE A 37 3.12 12.50 14.69
N GLY A 38 4.37 12.69 14.30
CA GLY A 38 5.53 12.60 15.21
C GLY A 38 5.59 13.69 16.31
N PRO A 39 5.40 14.98 15.99
CA PRO A 39 5.48 16.05 16.99
C PRO A 39 4.39 15.95 18.06
N SER A 40 4.80 15.97 19.34
CA SER A 40 3.87 16.10 20.47
C SER A 40 3.30 17.52 20.56
N GLU A 41 2.25 17.73 21.36
CA GLU A 41 1.72 19.08 21.62
C GLU A 41 2.78 20.04 22.15
N LYS A 42 3.70 19.54 22.98
CA LYS A 42 4.83 20.33 23.49
C LYS A 42 5.78 20.74 22.37
N ASP A 43 6.09 19.82 21.46
CA ASP A 43 6.95 20.10 20.31
C ASP A 43 6.29 21.10 19.36
N ILE A 44 4.99 20.93 19.09
CA ILE A 44 4.19 21.84 18.28
C ILE A 44 4.21 23.26 18.87
N ASN A 45 3.94 23.41 20.17
CA ASN A 45 3.98 24.70 20.83
C ASN A 45 5.37 25.34 20.78
N HIS A 46 6.43 24.56 20.98
CA HIS A 46 7.80 25.05 20.89
C HIS A 46 8.17 25.51 19.47
N MET A 47 7.80 24.74 18.44
CA MET A 47 8.03 25.11 17.04
C MET A 47 7.21 26.35 16.64
N LEU A 48 5.96 26.45 17.08
CA LEU A 48 5.11 27.62 16.82
C LEU A 48 5.74 28.89 17.42
N GLN A 49 6.18 28.83 18.67
CA GLN A 49 6.88 29.95 19.31
C GLN A 49 8.16 30.35 18.57
N PHE A 50 8.97 29.37 18.13
CA PHE A 50 10.15 29.64 17.30
C PHE A 50 9.80 30.37 16.00
N CYS A 51 8.70 29.97 15.36
CA CYS A 51 8.18 30.62 14.15
C CYS A 51 7.45 31.96 14.42
N GLY A 52 7.28 32.37 15.69
CA GLY A 52 6.60 33.62 16.06
C GLY A 52 5.06 33.55 16.11
N PHE A 53 4.48 32.35 16.24
CA PHE A 53 3.04 32.12 16.31
C PHE A 53 2.64 31.50 17.65
N ASN A 54 1.40 31.76 18.09
CA ASN A 54 0.84 31.17 19.32
C ASN A 54 -0.07 29.98 19.03
N ARG A 55 -0.64 29.90 17.82
CA ARG A 55 -1.58 28.88 17.41
C ARG A 55 -1.29 28.38 16.01
N ILE A 56 -1.62 27.12 15.75
CA ILE A 56 -1.45 26.50 14.43
C ILE A 56 -2.35 27.17 13.37
N GLU A 57 -3.55 27.63 13.76
CA GLU A 57 -4.46 28.31 12.82
C GLU A 57 -3.88 29.64 12.33
N ASP A 58 -3.23 30.40 13.22
CA ASP A 58 -2.57 31.66 12.87
C ASP A 58 -1.46 31.43 11.83
N PHE A 59 -0.65 30.39 12.04
CA PHE A 59 0.39 29.98 11.09
C PHE A 59 -0.19 29.60 9.74
N ILE A 60 -1.21 28.73 9.72
CA ILE A 60 -1.88 28.28 8.48
C ILE A 60 -2.45 29.47 7.70
N SER A 61 -3.11 30.42 8.37
CA SER A 61 -3.71 31.60 7.74
C SER A 61 -2.67 32.53 7.08
N LYS A 62 -1.42 32.50 7.55
CA LYS A 62 -0.32 33.25 6.93
C LYS A 62 0.35 32.55 5.77
N VAL A 63 0.36 31.22 5.76
CA VAL A 63 0.97 30.43 4.69
C VAL A 63 0.01 30.24 3.51
N ILE A 64 -1.25 29.97 3.79
CA ILE A 64 -2.26 29.64 2.78
C ILE A 64 -3.16 30.85 2.52
N PRO A 65 -3.21 31.39 1.29
CA PRO A 65 -4.12 32.48 0.95
C PRO A 65 -5.58 32.11 1.19
N ASP A 66 -6.33 33.04 1.80
CA ASP A 66 -7.74 32.84 2.14
C ASP A 66 -8.63 32.51 0.94
N SER A 67 -8.28 33.00 -0.25
CA SER A 67 -9.03 32.81 -1.50
C SER A 67 -9.09 31.35 -1.95
N ILE A 68 -8.14 30.51 -1.53
CA ILE A 68 -8.08 29.08 -1.87
C ILE A 68 -8.28 28.17 -0.66
N SER A 69 -8.45 28.75 0.54
CA SER A 69 -8.67 28.02 1.78
C SER A 69 -10.08 27.45 1.83
N LEU A 70 -10.20 26.16 2.17
CA LEU A 70 -11.50 25.51 2.32
C LEU A 70 -12.19 26.00 3.59
N LYS A 71 -13.34 26.67 3.43
CA LYS A 71 -14.10 27.29 4.55
C LYS A 71 -15.13 26.36 5.22
N ARG A 72 -15.00 25.06 4.99
CA ARG A 72 -15.84 24.02 5.60
C ARG A 72 -14.98 22.82 5.96
N ASP A 73 -15.46 22.00 6.88
CA ASP A 73 -14.81 20.73 7.17
C ASP A 73 -14.90 19.77 5.97
N LEU A 74 -13.97 18.83 5.94
CA LEU A 74 -14.03 17.71 5.01
C LEU A 74 -15.23 16.83 5.37
N LYS A 75 -16.05 16.50 4.38
CA LYS A 75 -17.18 15.58 4.54
C LYS A 75 -16.67 14.15 4.48
N LEU A 76 -16.10 13.67 5.58
CA LEU A 76 -15.57 12.32 5.73
C LEU A 76 -16.39 11.53 6.76
N GLU A 77 -16.28 10.21 6.72
CA GLU A 77 -16.78 9.37 7.81
C GLU A 77 -15.98 9.65 9.09
N ASN A 78 -16.57 9.33 10.24
CA ASN A 78 -15.89 9.48 11.52
C ASN A 78 -14.60 8.65 11.55
N GLU A 79 -13.62 9.15 12.31
CA GLU A 79 -12.39 8.41 12.59
C GLU A 79 -12.69 7.05 13.20
N THR A 80 -11.79 6.11 12.93
CA THR A 80 -11.91 4.74 13.39
C THR A 80 -10.55 4.26 13.88
N SER A 81 -10.54 3.37 14.86
CA SER A 81 -9.29 2.80 15.36
C SER A 81 -8.64 1.89 14.30
N GLU A 82 -7.33 1.69 14.39
CA GLU A 82 -6.62 0.83 13.42
C GLU A 82 -7.15 -0.61 13.42
N VAL A 83 -7.51 -1.13 14.59
CA VAL A 83 -8.08 -2.48 14.74
C VAL A 83 -9.41 -2.60 14.00
N GLU A 84 -10.28 -1.60 14.16
CA GLU A 84 -11.57 -1.55 13.49
C GLU A 84 -11.40 -1.36 11.97
N LEU A 85 -10.46 -0.51 11.53
CA LEU A 85 -10.15 -0.33 10.11
C LEU A 85 -9.74 -1.64 9.45
N ILE A 86 -8.83 -2.41 10.07
CA ILE A 86 -8.40 -3.71 9.56
C ILE A 86 -9.57 -4.69 9.51
N ARG A 87 -10.44 -4.71 10.53
CA ARG A 87 -11.64 -5.56 10.54
C ARG A 87 -12.58 -5.21 9.38
N ARG A 88 -12.88 -3.93 9.18
CA ARG A 88 -13.72 -3.45 8.07
C ARG A 88 -13.11 -3.80 6.72
N LEU A 89 -11.80 -3.61 6.55
CA LEU A 89 -11.10 -3.96 5.32
C LEU A 89 -11.20 -5.47 5.03
N LYS A 90 -11.03 -6.33 6.03
CA LYS A 90 -11.20 -7.79 5.87
C LYS A 90 -12.63 -8.17 5.44
N LEU A 91 -13.65 -7.51 5.98
CA LEU A 91 -15.05 -7.71 5.58
C LEU A 91 -15.34 -7.24 4.14
N LEU A 92 -14.67 -6.19 3.68
CA LEU A 92 -14.76 -5.76 2.29
C LEU A 92 -14.04 -6.76 1.37
N MET A 93 -12.83 -7.18 1.74
CA MET A 93 -12.05 -8.15 0.98
C MET A 93 -12.74 -9.51 0.87
N SER A 94 -13.52 -9.92 1.87
CA SER A 94 -14.25 -11.21 1.84
C SER A 94 -15.36 -11.26 0.78
N LYS A 95 -15.70 -10.13 0.15
CA LYS A 95 -16.63 -10.09 -0.98
C LYS A 95 -15.98 -10.46 -2.31
N ASN A 96 -14.65 -10.46 -2.39
CA ASN A 96 -13.92 -10.86 -3.58
C ASN A 96 -13.91 -12.38 -3.70
N GLU A 97 -14.13 -12.88 -4.92
CA GLU A 97 -13.98 -14.30 -5.21
C GLU A 97 -12.62 -14.57 -5.86
N VAL A 98 -11.82 -15.43 -5.24
CA VAL A 98 -10.50 -15.79 -5.75
C VAL A 98 -10.59 -17.08 -6.56
N TRP A 99 -10.60 -16.95 -7.89
CA TRP A 99 -10.69 -18.06 -8.82
C TRP A 99 -9.32 -18.49 -9.34
N ARG A 100 -9.23 -19.72 -9.86
CA ARG A 100 -8.12 -20.11 -10.73
C ARG A 100 -8.32 -19.48 -12.10
N SER A 101 -7.69 -18.33 -12.31
CA SER A 101 -7.84 -17.55 -13.54
C SER A 101 -6.82 -18.00 -14.59
N TYR A 102 -7.32 -18.43 -15.75
CA TYR A 102 -6.50 -18.78 -16.94
C TYR A 102 -6.80 -17.84 -18.12
N ILE A 103 -7.19 -16.60 -17.83
CA ILE A 103 -7.54 -15.58 -18.84
C ILE A 103 -6.31 -15.19 -19.68
N GLY A 104 -5.11 -15.18 -19.08
CA GLY A 104 -3.88 -14.73 -19.71
C GLY A 104 -3.85 -13.21 -19.86
N GLN A 105 -3.52 -12.73 -21.06
CA GLN A 105 -3.44 -11.30 -21.39
C GLN A 105 -2.44 -10.52 -20.51
N GLY A 106 -1.23 -11.04 -20.35
CA GLY A 106 -0.15 -10.36 -19.62
C GLY A 106 -0.12 -10.63 -18.11
N TYR A 107 -1.19 -11.19 -17.53
CA TYR A 107 -1.24 -11.56 -16.11
C TYR A 107 -1.36 -13.07 -15.92
N TYR A 108 -0.39 -13.64 -15.22
CA TYR A 108 -0.30 -15.08 -14.96
C TYR A 108 -0.10 -15.33 -13.48
N GLY A 109 -0.85 -16.28 -12.92
CA GLY A 109 -0.68 -16.67 -11.52
C GLY A 109 0.72 -17.24 -11.27
N THR A 110 1.38 -16.81 -10.20
CA THR A 110 2.70 -17.26 -9.78
C THR A 110 2.72 -17.59 -8.29
N VAL A 111 3.68 -18.40 -7.87
CA VAL A 111 3.96 -18.67 -6.46
C VAL A 111 5.08 -17.72 -6.02
N THR A 112 4.73 -16.67 -5.28
CA THR A 112 5.74 -15.81 -4.65
C THR A 112 6.45 -16.59 -3.53
N PRO A 113 7.78 -16.76 -3.59
CA PRO A 113 8.50 -17.45 -2.52
C PRO A 113 8.27 -16.78 -1.17
N SER A 114 7.89 -17.55 -0.16
CA SER A 114 7.51 -17.03 1.17
C SER A 114 8.66 -16.24 1.83
N THR A 115 9.90 -16.65 1.61
CA THR A 115 11.09 -15.93 2.09
C THR A 115 11.21 -14.53 1.47
N ILE A 116 10.83 -14.35 0.20
CA ILE A 116 10.84 -13.04 -0.46
C ILE A 116 9.68 -12.20 0.06
N GLN A 117 8.48 -12.78 0.15
CA GLN A 117 7.31 -12.07 0.68
C GLN A 117 7.60 -11.53 2.09
N ARG A 118 8.10 -12.37 3.00
CA ARG A 118 8.28 -12.00 4.39
C ARG A 118 9.44 -11.02 4.61
N ASN A 119 10.57 -11.23 3.93
CA ASN A 119 11.82 -10.50 4.24
C ASN A 119 12.08 -9.29 3.34
N ILE A 120 11.37 -9.17 2.22
CA ILE A 120 11.48 -8.03 1.30
C ILE A 120 10.14 -7.28 1.24
N PHE A 121 9.07 -7.91 0.79
CA PHE A 121 7.79 -7.22 0.54
C PHE A 121 7.13 -6.69 1.83
N GLU A 122 7.16 -7.47 2.91
CA GLU A 122 6.59 -7.09 4.22
C GLU A 122 7.61 -6.42 5.16
N ASN A 123 8.81 -6.09 4.67
CA ASN A 123 9.88 -5.54 5.49
C ASN A 123 10.06 -4.03 5.25
N PRO A 124 9.80 -3.15 6.25
CA PRO A 124 9.93 -1.71 6.08
C PRO A 124 11.35 -1.26 5.71
N GLY A 125 12.38 -2.03 6.04
CA GLY A 125 13.75 -1.73 5.61
C GLY A 125 13.95 -1.73 4.09
N TRP A 126 13.05 -2.38 3.34
CA TRP A 126 13.08 -2.44 1.87
C TRP A 126 12.14 -1.45 1.21
N TYR A 127 10.94 -1.21 1.76
CA TYR A 127 9.92 -0.39 1.07
C TYR A 127 9.79 1.05 1.58
N THR A 128 10.44 1.44 2.68
CA THR A 128 10.34 2.83 3.19
C THR A 128 11.33 3.79 2.53
N SER A 129 12.47 3.28 2.02
CA SER A 129 13.45 4.11 1.31
C SER A 129 12.96 4.50 -0.09
N TYR A 130 13.29 5.71 -0.53
CA TYR A 130 12.93 6.19 -1.87
C TYR A 130 14.06 5.98 -2.90
N THR A 131 13.96 6.65 -4.05
CA THR A 131 14.93 6.61 -5.14
C THR A 131 16.38 6.74 -4.64
N PRO A 132 17.32 5.89 -5.12
CA PRO A 132 18.71 5.89 -4.69
C PRO A 132 19.53 7.07 -5.21
N TYR A 133 19.16 8.30 -4.82
CA TYR A 133 19.93 9.50 -5.12
C TYR A 133 21.27 9.58 -4.36
N GLN A 134 21.38 8.89 -3.22
CA GLN A 134 22.60 8.82 -2.40
C GLN A 134 23.16 7.40 -2.47
N PRO A 135 24.06 7.09 -3.43
CA PRO A 135 24.47 5.71 -3.73
C PRO A 135 25.20 5.04 -2.56
N GLU A 136 25.98 5.78 -1.76
CA GLU A 136 26.81 5.26 -0.67
C GLU A 136 25.99 4.56 0.42
N ILE A 137 24.79 5.06 0.67
CA ILE A 137 23.83 4.49 1.65
C ILE A 137 22.71 3.67 0.98
N SER A 138 22.87 3.33 -0.30
CA SER A 138 21.84 2.71 -1.12
C SER A 138 22.31 1.47 -1.89
N GLN A 139 23.52 0.98 -1.61
CA GLN A 139 24.16 -0.10 -2.36
C GLN A 139 23.30 -1.37 -2.44
N GLY A 140 22.64 -1.78 -1.35
CA GLY A 140 21.84 -3.02 -1.35
C GLY A 140 20.72 -3.04 -2.40
N ARG A 141 19.95 -1.96 -2.55
CA ARG A 141 18.90 -1.89 -3.58
C ARG A 141 19.46 -1.64 -4.98
N LEU A 142 20.56 -0.89 -5.09
CA LEU A 142 21.24 -0.68 -6.37
C LEU A 142 21.77 -2.00 -6.95
N GLU A 143 22.36 -2.84 -6.10
CA GLU A 143 22.80 -4.19 -6.47
C GLU A 143 21.61 -5.06 -6.90
N SER A 144 20.50 -5.03 -6.16
CA SER A 144 19.29 -5.77 -6.55
C SER A 144 18.70 -5.30 -7.88
N LEU A 145 18.73 -3.99 -8.18
CA LEU A 145 18.30 -3.45 -9.47
C LEU A 145 19.27 -3.83 -10.59
N PHE A 146 20.57 -3.88 -10.31
CA PHE A 146 21.56 -4.37 -11.26
C PHE A 146 21.37 -5.87 -11.57
N ASN A 147 21.02 -6.67 -10.57
CA ASN A 147 20.64 -8.07 -10.75
C ASN A 147 19.39 -8.20 -11.65
N TYR A 148 18.40 -7.32 -11.46
CA TYR A 148 17.22 -7.26 -12.35
C TYR A 148 17.63 -6.93 -13.80
N GLN A 149 18.48 -5.92 -14.01
CA GLN A 149 18.95 -5.54 -15.35
C GLN A 149 19.72 -6.69 -16.03
N THR A 150 20.55 -7.38 -15.25
CA THR A 150 21.34 -8.53 -15.73
C THR A 150 20.41 -9.67 -16.12
N MET A 151 19.46 -10.03 -15.25
CA MET A 151 18.44 -11.06 -15.53
C MET A 151 17.65 -10.76 -16.81
N ILE A 152 17.19 -9.51 -17.01
CA ILE A 152 16.46 -9.14 -18.23
C ILE A 152 17.37 -9.21 -19.46
N SER A 153 18.62 -8.75 -19.36
CA SER A 153 19.58 -8.80 -20.47
C SER A 153 19.89 -10.24 -20.87
N ASP A 154 20.11 -11.14 -19.89
CA ASP A 154 20.38 -12.56 -20.12
C ASP A 154 19.18 -13.29 -20.74
N LEU A 155 17.96 -13.01 -20.27
CA LEU A 155 16.74 -13.65 -20.78
C LEU A 155 16.34 -13.16 -22.18
N THR A 156 16.58 -11.89 -22.50
CA THR A 156 16.20 -11.29 -23.79
C THR A 156 17.30 -11.36 -24.84
N GLY A 157 18.56 -11.56 -24.42
CA GLY A 157 19.74 -11.51 -25.28
C GLY A 157 20.13 -10.10 -25.73
N LEU A 158 19.53 -9.06 -25.14
CA LEU A 158 19.84 -7.66 -25.44
C LEU A 158 20.99 -7.15 -24.57
N ALA A 159 21.75 -6.18 -25.09
CA ALA A 159 22.98 -5.72 -24.44
C ALA A 159 22.75 -4.99 -23.11
N ARG A 160 21.60 -4.34 -22.92
CA ARG A 160 21.29 -3.53 -21.74
C ARG A 160 19.79 -3.51 -21.47
N ALA A 161 19.43 -3.45 -20.19
CA ALA A 161 18.10 -3.18 -19.70
C ALA A 161 18.10 -1.99 -18.73
N ASN A 162 16.96 -1.32 -18.58
CA ASN A 162 16.76 -0.30 -17.54
C ASN A 162 16.30 -0.94 -16.22
N ALA A 163 16.14 -0.13 -15.18
CA ALA A 163 15.73 -0.57 -13.84
C ALA A 163 14.20 -0.57 -13.65
N SER A 164 13.44 -1.10 -14.63
CA SER A 164 11.96 -1.16 -14.75
C SER A 164 11.27 0.02 -15.45
N LEU A 165 10.03 -0.23 -15.87
CA LEU A 165 8.99 0.73 -16.31
C LEU A 165 7.67 0.38 -15.60
N LEU A 166 6.60 1.13 -15.87
CA LEU A 166 5.33 0.99 -15.17
C LEU A 166 4.60 -0.34 -15.48
N ASP A 167 4.42 -0.65 -16.76
CA ASP A 167 3.76 -1.88 -17.23
C ASP A 167 4.15 -2.21 -18.68
N GLU A 168 3.65 -3.33 -19.23
CA GLU A 168 3.96 -3.80 -20.58
C GLU A 168 3.49 -2.84 -21.69
N GLY A 169 2.30 -2.26 -21.54
CA GLY A 169 1.71 -1.36 -22.55
C GLY A 169 2.47 -0.04 -22.65
N THR A 170 2.78 0.57 -21.50
CA THR A 170 3.59 1.78 -21.42
C THR A 170 5.04 1.53 -21.85
N ALA A 171 5.62 0.36 -21.54
CA ALA A 171 6.94 -0.02 -22.04
C ALA A 171 6.98 -0.13 -23.58
N SER A 172 5.94 -0.70 -24.18
CA SER A 172 5.80 -0.77 -25.64
C SER A 172 5.66 0.61 -26.27
N ALA A 173 4.93 1.53 -25.62
CA ALA A 173 4.83 2.91 -26.06
C ALA A 173 6.18 3.66 -25.98
N GLU A 174 6.96 3.45 -24.92
CA GLU A 174 8.32 4.00 -24.82
C GLU A 174 9.26 3.45 -25.90
N ALA A 175 9.14 2.17 -26.26
CA ALA A 175 9.89 1.59 -27.38
C ALA A 175 9.54 2.28 -28.71
N MET A 176 8.26 2.54 -28.98
CA MET A 176 7.82 3.33 -30.13
C MET A 176 8.42 4.74 -30.11
N CYS A 177 8.36 5.43 -28.97
CA CYS A 177 8.96 6.75 -28.80
C CYS A 177 10.48 6.74 -29.01
N MET A 178 11.17 5.68 -28.58
CA MET A 178 12.61 5.51 -28.78
C MET A 178 12.95 5.29 -30.26
N ALA A 179 12.13 4.54 -31.01
CA ALA A 179 12.35 4.28 -32.43
C ALA A 179 12.14 5.50 -33.33
N VAL A 180 11.31 6.45 -32.89
CA VAL A 180 11.02 7.70 -33.62
C VAL A 180 12.03 8.81 -33.31
N ARG A 181 12.71 8.74 -32.16
CA ARG A 181 13.71 9.72 -31.72
C ARG A 181 15.05 9.48 -32.38
#